data_AF-A0A7C6FX76-F1
#
_entry.id   AF-A0A7C6FX76-F1
#
_cell.length_a   1.000
_cell.length_b   1.000
_cell.length_c   1.000
_cell.angle_alpha   90.00
_cell.angle_beta   90.00
_cell.angle_gamma   90.00
#
_symmetry.space_group_name_H-M   'P 1'
#
loop_
_entity.id
_entity.type
_entity.pdbx_description
1 polymer ?
#
loop_
_entity_poly.entity_id
_entity_poly.type
_entity_poly.pdbx_seq_one_letter_code
_entity_poly.pdbx_strand_id
1 'polypeptide(L)'
;MSFWSKIVETIKGNEDFSELKSSRFRDILNGSILSKNFITKQYKLLGMIAVLAIIYISNSYHCEKQISKEVELKKELQDIKYESLTISAELTKLSRRTYILNYINERGLELKESPYAPVVIKEPDPVEYEAIKKAKEEHKVATDNVKNDTTSNEETIEQ
;
A
#
# COMPACT_ATOMS: atom_id res chain seq x y z
N MET A 1 -35.49 -26.93 22.39
CA MET A 1 -35.30 -26.21 23.68
C MET A 1 -35.56 -27.06 24.95
N SER A 2 -35.98 -28.34 24.85
CA SER A 2 -36.32 -29.17 26.03
C SER A 2 -35.13 -29.61 26.91
N PHE A 3 -33.89 -29.54 26.42
CA PHE A 3 -32.72 -29.95 27.19
C PHE A 3 -32.43 -29.02 28.38
N TRP A 4 -32.56 -27.70 28.19
CA TRP A 4 -32.33 -26.73 29.26
C TRP A 4 -33.37 -26.82 30.37
N SER A 5 -34.65 -27.02 30.02
CA SER A 5 -35.70 -27.18 31.03
C SER A 5 -35.52 -28.45 31.85
N LYS A 6 -35.16 -29.57 31.20
CA LYS A 6 -34.86 -30.84 31.89
C LYS A 6 -33.65 -30.71 32.83
N ILE A 7 -32.58 -30.04 32.40
CA ILE A 7 -31.40 -29.79 33.24
C ILE A 7 -31.80 -28.95 34.46
N VAL A 8 -32.55 -27.88 34.27
CA VAL A 8 -33.02 -27.02 35.38
C VAL A 8 -33.94 -27.77 36.33
N GLU A 9 -34.83 -28.62 35.83
CA GLU A 9 -35.77 -29.41 36.62
C GLU A 9 -35.06 -30.50 37.44
N THR A 10 -34.07 -31.19 36.84
CA THR A 10 -33.19 -32.14 37.55
C THR A 10 -32.33 -31.44 38.61
N ILE A 11 -31.88 -30.21 38.38
CA ILE A 11 -31.10 -29.43 39.36
C ILE A 11 -31.98 -28.93 40.51
N LYS A 12 -33.22 -28.51 40.23
CA LYS A 12 -34.16 -27.99 41.24
C LYS A 12 -34.69 -29.08 42.18
N GLY A 13 -34.73 -30.34 41.72
CA GLY A 13 -35.15 -31.50 42.53
C GLY A 13 -34.11 -31.99 43.54
N ASN A 14 -32.88 -31.45 43.52
CA ASN A 14 -31.85 -31.81 44.51
C ASN A 14 -31.91 -30.85 45.72
N GLU A 15 -32.28 -31.38 46.89
CA GLU A 15 -32.38 -30.63 48.15
C GLU A 15 -31.07 -29.88 48.49
N ASP A 16 -29.92 -30.47 48.15
CA ASP A 16 -28.59 -29.88 48.37
C ASP A 16 -28.37 -28.54 47.61
N PHE A 17 -29.04 -28.35 46.46
CA PHE A 17 -28.89 -27.16 45.63
C PHE A 17 -29.72 -25.98 46.14
N SER A 18 -30.88 -26.28 46.75
CA SER A 18 -31.71 -25.27 47.43
C SER A 18 -30.95 -24.62 48.58
N GLU A 19 -30.15 -25.44 49.26
CA GLU A 19 -29.29 -25.05 50.36
C GLU A 19 -28.21 -24.06 49.88
N LEU A 20 -27.58 -24.29 48.72
CA LEU A 20 -26.60 -23.36 48.12
C LEU A 20 -27.25 -22.03 47.73
N LYS A 21 -28.42 -22.06 47.10
CA LYS A 21 -29.15 -20.89 46.59
C LYS A 21 -29.68 -19.96 47.70
N SER A 22 -29.86 -20.48 48.91
CA SER A 22 -30.27 -19.71 50.10
C SER A 22 -29.15 -18.78 50.64
N SER A 23 -27.89 -19.02 50.25
CA SER A 23 -26.74 -18.29 50.78
C SER A 23 -26.71 -16.83 50.30
N ARG A 24 -26.48 -15.89 51.22
CA ARG A 24 -26.39 -14.45 50.90
C ARG A 24 -25.06 -14.12 50.24
N PHE A 25 -25.00 -13.04 49.45
CA PHE A 25 -23.75 -12.51 48.87
C PHE A 25 -22.64 -12.24 49.91
N ARG A 26 -23.01 -11.89 51.16
CA ARG A 26 -22.06 -11.74 52.26
C ARG A 26 -21.42 -13.06 52.69
N ASP A 27 -22.16 -14.16 52.61
CA ASP A 27 -21.69 -15.50 53.01
C ASP A 27 -20.75 -16.09 51.95
N ILE A 28 -20.89 -15.66 50.70
CA ILE A 28 -19.97 -15.97 49.60
C ILE A 28 -18.63 -15.28 49.85
N LEU A 29 -18.66 -13.99 50.22
CA LEU A 29 -17.45 -13.20 50.51
C LEU A 29 -16.74 -13.65 51.80
N ASN A 30 -17.49 -14.08 52.82
CA ASN A 30 -16.94 -14.64 54.07
C ASN A 30 -16.46 -16.09 53.93
N GLY A 31 -16.62 -16.74 52.77
CA GLY A 31 -16.17 -18.12 52.53
C GLY A 31 -17.04 -19.21 53.16
N SER A 32 -18.15 -18.85 53.81
CA SER A 32 -19.10 -19.81 54.39
C SER A 32 -19.76 -20.70 53.31
N ILE A 33 -19.78 -20.26 52.05
CA ILE A 33 -20.26 -21.06 50.90
C ILE A 33 -19.35 -22.26 50.59
N LEU A 34 -18.05 -22.19 50.90
CA LEU A 34 -17.10 -23.31 50.65
C LEU A 34 -17.25 -24.43 51.67
N SER A 35 -17.75 -24.11 52.87
CA SER A 35 -17.91 -25.09 53.96
C SER A 35 -19.19 -25.92 53.85
N LYS A 36 -20.00 -25.72 52.80
CA LYS A 36 -21.24 -26.46 52.55
C LYS A 36 -20.97 -27.88 52.11
N ASN A 37 -21.76 -28.83 52.63
CA ASN A 37 -21.64 -30.26 52.34
C ASN A 37 -21.66 -30.60 50.84
N PHE A 38 -22.37 -29.81 50.02
CA PHE A 38 -22.38 -29.98 48.57
C PHE A 38 -21.02 -29.63 47.92
N ILE A 39 -20.41 -28.51 48.33
CA ILE A 39 -19.14 -28.02 47.76
C ILE A 39 -17.98 -28.91 48.24
N THR A 40 -17.99 -29.30 49.50
CA THR A 40 -16.96 -30.20 50.07
C THR A 40 -17.02 -31.60 49.46
N LYS A 41 -18.21 -32.10 49.10
CA LYS A 41 -18.36 -33.39 48.39
C LYS A 41 -17.93 -33.33 46.92
N GLN A 42 -18.00 -32.16 46.29
CA GLN A 42 -17.69 -31.94 44.87
C GLN A 42 -16.42 -31.09 44.63
N TYR A 43 -15.50 -31.02 45.60
CA TYR A 43 -14.33 -30.15 45.53
C TYR A 43 -13.45 -30.37 44.28
N LYS A 44 -13.38 -31.61 43.76
CA LYS A 44 -12.65 -31.94 42.51
C LYS A 44 -13.25 -31.23 41.29
N LEU A 45 -14.56 -31.15 41.22
CA LEU A 45 -15.28 -30.46 40.14
C LEU A 45 -15.07 -28.93 40.24
N LEU A 46 -15.10 -28.38 41.46
CA LEU A 46 -14.80 -26.97 41.69
C LEU A 46 -13.37 -26.62 41.27
N GLY A 47 -12.39 -27.45 41.63
CA GLY A 47 -11.00 -27.29 41.20
C GLY A 47 -10.84 -27.34 39.68
N MET A 48 -11.53 -28.28 39.02
CA MET A 48 -11.54 -28.37 37.55
C MET A 48 -12.06 -27.08 36.91
N ILE A 49 -13.17 -26.54 37.41
CA ILE A 49 -13.75 -25.28 36.92
C ILE A 49 -12.79 -24.11 37.15
N ALA A 50 -12.13 -24.05 38.31
CA ALA A 50 -11.16 -23.00 38.61
C ALA A 50 -9.97 -23.02 37.64
N VAL A 51 -9.42 -24.21 37.34
CA VAL A 51 -8.36 -24.37 36.34
C VAL A 51 -8.84 -23.93 34.95
N LEU A 52 -10.06 -24.32 34.57
CA LEU A 52 -10.66 -23.91 33.30
C LEU A 52 -10.84 -22.39 33.21
N ALA A 53 -11.23 -21.74 34.31
CA ALA A 53 -11.38 -20.29 34.39
C ALA A 53 -10.04 -19.56 34.19
N ILE A 54 -8.96 -20.07 34.80
CA ILE A 54 -7.60 -19.51 34.60
C ILE A 54 -7.19 -19.64 33.13
N ILE A 55 -7.38 -20.82 32.53
CA ILE A 55 -7.07 -21.06 31.11
C ILE A 55 -7.91 -20.14 30.22
N TYR A 56 -9.20 -20.00 30.50
CA TYR A 56 -10.10 -19.14 29.74
C TYR A 56 -9.66 -17.67 29.79
N ILE A 57 -9.37 -17.14 30.99
CA ILE A 57 -8.85 -15.78 31.16
C ILE A 57 -7.58 -15.60 30.32
N SER A 58 -6.65 -16.54 30.41
CA SER A 58 -5.37 -16.45 29.69
C SER A 58 -5.55 -16.44 28.17
N ASN A 59 -6.50 -17.23 27.66
CA ASN A 59 -6.84 -17.28 26.25
C ASN A 59 -7.54 -15.98 25.79
N SER A 60 -8.41 -15.42 26.63
CA SER A 60 -9.11 -14.16 26.34
C SER A 60 -8.13 -13.00 26.17
N TYR A 61 -7.16 -12.86 27.08
CA TYR A 61 -6.12 -11.83 26.95
C TYR A 61 -5.24 -12.02 25.72
N HIS A 62 -4.99 -13.27 25.32
CA HIS A 62 -4.24 -13.55 24.10
C HIS A 62 -5.02 -13.14 22.84
N CYS A 63 -6.33 -13.33 22.85
CA CYS A 63 -7.21 -12.90 21.77
C CYS A 63 -7.28 -11.36 21.68
N GLU A 64 -7.49 -10.66 22.80
CA GLU A 64 -7.52 -9.19 22.85
C GLU A 64 -6.23 -8.57 22.31
N LYS A 65 -5.07 -9.09 22.73
CA LYS A 65 -3.77 -8.58 22.27
C LYS A 65 -3.55 -8.79 20.77
N GLN A 66 -4.03 -9.91 20.22
CA GLN A 66 -3.94 -10.19 18.78
C GLN A 66 -4.87 -9.29 17.98
N ILE A 67 -6.08 -9.04 18.48
CA ILE A 67 -7.03 -8.11 17.86
C ILE A 67 -6.44 -6.70 17.77
N SER A 68 -5.80 -6.19 18.82
CA SER A 68 -5.16 -4.86 18.77
C SER A 68 -4.03 -4.80 17.75
N LYS A 69 -3.17 -5.83 17.69
CA LYS A 69 -2.09 -5.89 16.70
C LYS A 69 -2.61 -5.96 15.27
N GLU A 70 -3.68 -6.71 15.04
CA GLU A 70 -4.28 -6.80 13.71
C GLU A 70 -4.83 -5.44 13.25
N VAL A 71 -5.44 -4.67 14.15
CA VAL A 71 -5.92 -3.32 13.84
C VAL A 71 -4.77 -2.38 13.51
N GLU A 72 -3.68 -2.43 14.28
CA GLU A 72 -2.46 -1.64 14.03
C GLU A 72 -1.84 -1.99 12.67
N LEU A 73 -1.62 -3.27 12.39
CA LEU A 73 -1.09 -3.74 11.11
C LEU A 73 -1.97 -3.31 9.92
N LYS A 74 -3.29 -3.42 10.04
CA LYS A 74 -4.22 -3.00 8.97
C LYS A 74 -4.15 -1.51 8.72
N LYS A 75 -3.96 -0.71 9.77
CA LYS A 75 -3.81 0.74 9.65
C LYS A 75 -2.51 1.09 8.92
N GLU A 76 -1.40 0.49 9.33
CA GLU A 76 -0.09 0.70 8.68
C GLU A 76 -0.12 0.33 7.18
N LEU A 77 -0.77 -0.80 6.83
CA LEU A 77 -0.97 -1.18 5.44
C LEU A 77 -1.81 -0.18 4.65
N GLN A 78 -2.85 0.38 5.26
CA GLN A 78 -3.65 1.43 4.62
C GLN A 78 -2.83 2.71 4.42
N ASP A 79 -2.08 3.14 5.42
CA ASP A 79 -1.28 4.36 5.34
C ASP A 79 -0.23 4.26 4.22
N ILE A 80 0.51 3.15 4.13
CA ILE A 80 1.49 2.90 3.04
C ILE A 80 0.80 2.87 1.66
N LYS A 81 -0.40 2.29 1.58
CA LYS A 81 -1.20 2.28 0.34
C LYS A 81 -1.60 3.70 -0.08
N TYR A 82 -2.03 4.53 0.85
CA TYR A 82 -2.40 5.91 0.54
C TYR A 82 -1.18 6.77 0.19
N GLU A 83 -0.04 6.54 0.84
CA GLU A 83 1.23 7.19 0.51
C GLU A 83 1.67 6.86 -0.92
N SER A 84 1.75 5.57 -1.25
CA SER A 84 2.12 5.13 -2.61
C SER A 84 1.15 5.65 -3.69
N LEU A 85 -0.15 5.69 -3.40
CA LEU A 85 -1.15 6.26 -4.29
C LEU A 85 -0.96 7.77 -4.47
N THR A 86 -0.67 8.49 -3.39
CA THR A 86 -0.43 9.95 -3.42
C THR A 86 0.82 10.26 -4.22
N ILE A 87 1.94 9.57 -3.95
CA ILE A 87 3.19 9.74 -4.70
C ILE A 87 2.99 9.44 -6.18
N SER A 88 2.27 8.35 -6.51
CA SER A 88 1.98 8.01 -7.90
C SER A 88 1.10 9.07 -8.60
N ALA A 89 0.13 9.63 -7.87
CA ALA A 89 -0.72 10.70 -8.38
C ALA A 89 0.07 12.00 -8.59
N GLU A 90 0.97 12.35 -7.67
CA GLU A 90 1.90 13.48 -7.83
C GLU A 90 2.81 13.28 -9.03
N LEU A 91 3.44 12.10 -9.18
CA LEU A 91 4.30 11.80 -10.32
C LEU A 91 3.52 11.94 -11.65
N THR A 92 2.28 11.45 -11.68
CA THR A 92 1.40 11.56 -12.84
C THR A 92 1.06 13.02 -13.15
N LYS A 93 0.83 13.84 -12.12
CA LYS A 93 0.56 15.27 -12.27
C LYS A 93 1.80 15.99 -12.81
N LEU A 94 2.98 15.71 -12.25
CA LEU A 94 4.25 16.31 -12.66
C LEU A 94 4.65 15.90 -14.09
N SER A 95 4.41 14.63 -14.46
CA SER A 95 4.68 14.09 -15.80
C SER A 95 3.69 14.60 -16.87
N ARG A 96 2.54 15.14 -16.46
CA ARG A 96 1.53 15.61 -17.41
C ARG A 96 2.09 16.75 -18.26
N ARG A 97 2.05 16.57 -19.58
CA ARG A 97 2.46 17.56 -20.60
C ARG A 97 1.98 18.98 -20.27
N THR A 98 0.71 19.14 -19.90
CA THR A 98 0.13 20.43 -19.52
C THR A 98 0.81 21.06 -18.31
N TYR A 99 1.17 20.27 -17.29
CA TYR A 99 1.86 20.77 -16.10
C TYR A 99 3.27 21.25 -16.46
N ILE A 100 4.01 20.47 -17.25
CA ILE A 100 5.36 20.82 -17.72
C ILE A 100 5.33 22.12 -18.52
N LEU A 101 4.37 22.28 -19.44
CA LEU A 101 4.22 23.50 -20.24
C LEU A 101 3.92 24.72 -19.36
N ASN A 102 2.99 24.61 -18.42
CA ASN A 102 2.67 25.69 -17.49
C ASN A 102 3.88 26.04 -16.61
N TYR A 103 4.58 25.04 -16.09
CA TYR A 103 5.79 25.22 -15.28
C TYR A 103 6.91 25.94 -16.03
N ILE A 104 7.13 25.61 -17.30
CA ILE A 104 8.12 26.26 -18.17
C ILE A 104 7.74 27.72 -18.46
N ASN A 105 6.46 27.99 -18.75
CA ASN A 105 5.94 29.33 -19.00
C ASN A 105 6.01 30.23 -17.75
N GLU A 106 5.68 29.70 -16.57
CA GLU A 106 5.80 30.42 -15.29
C GLU A 106 7.26 30.80 -14.98
N ARG A 107 8.23 30.01 -15.44
CA ARG A 107 9.66 30.28 -15.31
C ARG A 107 10.21 31.27 -16.36
N GLY A 108 9.36 31.78 -17.26
CA GLY A 108 9.74 32.74 -18.29
C GLY A 108 10.57 32.15 -19.43
N LEU A 109 10.56 30.82 -19.59
CA LEU A 109 11.22 30.15 -20.70
C LEU A 109 10.24 30.11 -21.88
N GLU A 110 10.56 30.78 -22.99
CA GLU A 110 9.74 30.80 -24.21
C GLU A 110 9.86 29.49 -25.04
N LEU A 111 9.85 28.34 -24.37
CA LEU A 111 9.96 27.04 -25.01
C LEU A 111 8.58 26.61 -25.52
N LYS A 112 8.46 26.50 -26.85
CA LYS A 112 7.28 25.95 -27.52
C LYS A 112 7.50 24.48 -27.82
N GLU A 113 6.43 23.72 -27.69
CA GLU A 113 6.48 22.29 -28.00
C GLU A 113 6.61 22.06 -29.51
N SER A 114 7.52 21.16 -29.89
CA SER A 114 7.68 20.74 -31.28
C SER A 114 6.46 19.92 -31.72
N PRO A 115 5.81 20.25 -32.85
CA PRO A 115 4.72 19.45 -33.40
C PRO A 115 5.21 18.15 -34.08
N TYR A 116 6.53 17.99 -34.26
CA TYR A 116 7.13 16.85 -34.93
C TYR A 116 7.55 15.78 -33.92
N ALA A 117 7.25 14.51 -34.24
CA ALA A 117 7.62 13.38 -33.40
C ALA A 117 9.16 13.24 -33.29
N PRO A 118 9.69 12.76 -32.15
CA PRO A 118 11.12 12.52 -31.99
C PRO A 118 11.62 11.48 -32.99
N VAL A 119 12.70 11.79 -33.70
CA VAL A 119 13.32 10.87 -34.66
C VAL A 119 14.40 10.06 -33.96
N VAL A 120 14.31 8.73 -34.05
CA VAL A 120 15.39 7.85 -33.59
C VAL A 120 16.53 7.95 -34.60
N ILE A 121 17.63 8.60 -34.20
CA ILE A 121 18.86 8.62 -34.99
C ILE A 121 19.46 7.24 -34.87
N LYS A 122 19.27 6.39 -35.89
CA LYS A 122 20.07 5.18 -36.06
C LYS A 122 21.44 5.62 -36.57
N GLU A 123 22.52 4.99 -36.09
CA GLU A 123 23.83 5.16 -36.73
C GLU A 123 23.66 4.83 -38.22
N PRO A 124 24.09 5.73 -39.14
CA PRO A 124 23.93 5.49 -40.56
C PRO A 124 24.72 4.25 -40.95
N ASP A 125 24.13 3.37 -41.75
CA ASP A 125 24.86 2.23 -42.31
C ASP A 125 26.12 2.76 -43.02
N PRO A 126 27.32 2.17 -42.79
CA PRO A 126 28.60 2.75 -43.22
C PRO A 126 28.65 3.10 -44.72
N VAL A 127 27.95 2.31 -45.54
CA VAL A 127 27.87 2.48 -46.99
C VAL A 127 27.10 3.74 -47.39
N GLU A 128 26.04 4.08 -46.67
CA GLU A 128 25.19 5.24 -46.97
C GLU A 128 25.86 6.55 -46.51
N TYR A 129 26.63 6.51 -45.41
CA TYR A 129 27.41 7.65 -44.94
C TYR A 129 28.52 8.05 -45.93
N GLU A 130 29.25 7.08 -46.50
CA GLU A 130 30.28 7.36 -47.51
C GLU A 130 29.68 7.91 -48.80
N ALA A 131 28.53 7.40 -49.23
CA ALA A 131 27.81 7.92 -50.39
C ALA A 131 27.33 9.37 -50.18
N ILE A 132 26.75 9.67 -49.01
CA ILE A 132 26.30 11.03 -48.67
C ILE A 132 27.49 11.99 -48.56
N LYS A 133 28.62 11.53 -48.00
CA LYS A 133 29.85 12.35 -47.90
C LYS A 133 30.42 12.66 -49.28
N LYS A 134 30.53 11.65 -50.16
CA LYS A 134 31.01 11.81 -51.53
C LYS A 134 30.11 12.73 -52.35
N ALA A 135 28.79 12.56 -52.26
CA ALA A 135 27.83 13.42 -52.96
C ALA A 135 27.89 14.88 -52.47
N LYS A 136 28.08 15.12 -51.16
CA LYS A 136 28.29 16.48 -50.63
C LYS A 136 29.60 17.10 -51.10
N GLU A 137 30.67 16.33 -51.18
CA GLU A 137 31.97 16.77 -51.69
C GLU A 137 31.88 17.16 -53.17
N GLU A 138 31.27 16.30 -54.00
CA GLU A 138 31.06 16.54 -55.43
C GLU A 138 30.18 17.77 -55.67
N HIS A 139 29.10 17.93 -54.91
CA HIS A 139 28.23 19.09 -55.03
C HIS A 139 28.96 20.37 -54.60
N LYS A 140 29.76 20.33 -53.53
CA LYS A 140 30.56 21.48 -53.09
C LYS A 140 31.57 21.89 -54.17
N VAL A 141 32.29 20.94 -54.75
CA VAL A 141 33.22 21.18 -55.87
C VAL A 141 32.49 21.79 -57.07
N ALA A 142 31.30 21.28 -57.42
CA ALA A 142 30.49 21.86 -58.48
C ALA A 142 30.04 23.30 -58.17
N THR A 143 29.71 23.59 -56.90
CA THR A 143 29.27 24.93 -56.48
C THR A 143 30.44 25.93 -56.47
N ASP A 144 31.64 25.48 -56.06
CA ASP A 144 32.85 26.29 -56.04
C ASP A 144 33.33 26.60 -57.47
N ASN A 145 33.22 25.64 -58.41
CA ASN A 145 33.56 25.87 -59.82
C ASN A 145 32.63 26.89 -60.49
N VAL A 146 31.32 26.81 -60.23
CA VAL A 146 30.34 27.79 -60.75
C VAL A 146 30.61 29.20 -60.22
N LYS A 147 31.13 29.33 -58.99
CA LYS A 147 31.49 30.62 -58.38
C LYS A 147 32.76 31.23 -58.98
N ASN A 148 33.70 30.40 -59.41
CA ASN A 148 34.92 30.83 -60.06
C ASN A 148 34.69 31.28 -61.52
N ASP A 149 33.75 30.63 -62.22
CA ASP A 149 33.35 31.01 -63.58
C ASP A 149 32.54 32.32 -63.62
N THR A 150 31.87 32.70 -62.53
CA THR A 150 31.16 33.99 -62.44
C THR A 150 32.08 35.16 -62.08
N THR A 151 33.17 34.92 -61.35
CA THR A 151 34.10 35.99 -60.92
C THR A 151 35.01 36.47 -62.06
N SER A 152 35.33 35.62 -63.03
CA SER A 152 36.21 35.98 -64.16
C SER A 152 35.53 36.89 -65.21
N ASN A 153 34.20 37.01 -65.18
CA ASN A 153 33.45 37.80 -66.16
C ASN A 153 33.10 39.21 -65.64
N GLU A 154 33.23 39.48 -64.33
CA GLU A 154 33.00 40.81 -63.76
C GLU A 154 34.24 41.72 -63.83
N GLU A 155 35.46 41.16 -63.84
CA GLU A 155 36.69 41.98 -63.98
C GLU A 155 36.91 42.57 -65.38
N THR A 156 36.11 42.19 -66.39
CA THR A 156 36.21 42.74 -67.76
C THR A 156 35.28 43.94 -68.00
N ILE A 157 34.40 44.30 -67.04
CA ILE A 157 33.44 45.40 -67.22
C ILE A 157 33.88 46.71 -66.51
N GLU A 158 34.93 46.69 -65.68
CA GLU A 158 35.47 47.90 -65.01
C GLU A 158 36.83 48.42 -65.56
N GLN A 159 37.16 48.16 -66.83
CA GLN A 159 38.21 48.89 -67.55
C GLN A 159 37.72 49.51 -68.86
#